data_AF-A0A522F4B7-F1
#
_entry.id   AF-A0A522F4B7-F1
#
_cell.length_a   1.000
_cell.length_b   1.000
_cell.length_c   1.000
_cell.angle_alpha   90.00
_cell.angle_beta   90.00
_cell.angle_gamma   90.00
#
_symmetry.space_group_name_H-M   'P 1'
#
loop_
_entity.id
_entity.type
_entity.pdbx_description
1 polymer ?
#
loop_
_entity_poly.entity_id
_entity_poly.type
_entity_poly.pdbx_seq_one_letter_code
_entity_poly.pdbx_strand_id
1 'polypeptide(L)' 'MKIKPSSRRKIFPIESPCKKTTYNSLIDAKESIAYLQENKFVKDLTAYKCSVCGFWHLTSK' A
#
# COMPACT_ATOMS: atom_id res chain seq x y z
N MET A 1 -35.69 6.18 -31.78
CA MET A 1 -34.44 6.63 -31.10
C MET A 1 -33.63 5.40 -30.71
N LYS A 2 -32.43 5.22 -31.26
CA LYS A 2 -31.56 4.05 -30.96
C LYS A 2 -30.74 4.37 -29.71
N ILE A 3 -31.14 3.83 -28.56
CA ILE A 3 -30.39 3.98 -27.31
C ILE A 3 -29.18 3.05 -27.39
N LYS A 4 -27.99 3.62 -27.59
CA LYS A 4 -26.73 2.88 -27.52
C LYS A 4 -26.55 2.38 -26.08
N PRO A 5 -26.26 1.10 -25.82
CA PRO A 5 -25.98 0.64 -24.48
C PRO A 5 -24.64 1.25 -24.05
N SER A 6 -24.72 2.26 -23.19
CA SER A 6 -23.58 2.88 -22.53
C SER A 6 -22.75 1.80 -21.86
N SER A 7 -21.52 1.66 -22.33
CA SER A 7 -20.50 0.73 -21.85
C SER A 7 -20.54 0.64 -20.33
N ARG A 8 -21.02 -0.49 -19.78
CA ARG A 8 -20.86 -0.80 -18.35
C ARG A 8 -19.37 -0.80 -18.09
N ARG A 9 -18.87 0.29 -17.49
CA ARG A 9 -17.51 0.34 -16.94
C ARG A 9 -17.44 -0.81 -15.96
N LYS A 10 -16.60 -1.81 -16.27
CA LYS A 10 -16.28 -2.88 -15.34
C LYS A 10 -15.77 -2.19 -14.08
N ILE A 11 -16.57 -2.22 -13.02
CA ILE A 11 -16.10 -1.89 -11.68
C ILE A 11 -15.25 -3.11 -11.33
N PHE A 12 -13.98 -3.06 -11.72
CA PHE A 12 -13.00 -4.02 -11.24
C PHE A 12 -13.05 -3.93 -9.71
N PRO A 13 -12.90 -5.07 -8.98
CA PRO A 13 -12.66 -5.00 -7.56
C PRO A 13 -11.55 -3.97 -7.37
N ILE A 14 -11.70 -3.05 -6.43
CA ILE A 14 -10.64 -2.13 -6.07
C ILE A 14 -9.57 -3.02 -5.43
N GLU A 15 -8.81 -3.75 -6.26
CA GLU A 15 -7.63 -4.46 -5.84
C GLU A 15 -6.75 -3.36 -5.31
N SER A 16 -6.64 -3.30 -3.98
CA SER A 16 -5.78 -2.32 -3.30
C SER A 16 -4.48 -2.27 -4.09
N PRO A 17 -4.08 -1.11 -4.65
CA PRO A 17 -3.01 -1.03 -5.65
C PRO A 17 -1.65 -1.56 -5.16
N CYS A 18 -1.56 -1.91 -3.88
CA CYS A 18 -0.44 -2.58 -3.27
C CYS A 18 -0.92 -3.80 -2.48
N LYS A 19 -0.29 -4.96 -2.74
CA LYS A 19 -0.43 -6.19 -1.92
C LYS A 19 0.36 -6.13 -0.60
N LYS A 20 1.12 -5.05 -0.39
CA LYS A 20 1.99 -4.85 0.77
C LYS A 20 1.23 -4.17 1.90
N THR A 21 1.66 -4.39 3.15
CA THR A 21 1.15 -3.66 4.31
C THR A 21 1.25 -2.16 4.08
N THR A 22 0.11 -1.47 4.13
CA THR A 22 -0.03 -0.02 3.99
C THR A 22 -0.12 0.62 5.36
N TYR A 23 0.62 1.70 5.56
CA TYR A 23 0.56 2.55 6.72
C TYR A 23 0.05 3.94 6.32
N ASN A 24 -0.82 4.50 7.14
CA ASN A 24 -1.43 5.81 6.84
C ASN A 24 -0.45 6.96 7.10
N SER A 25 0.42 6.79 8.10
CA SER A 25 1.40 7.80 8.50
C SER A 25 2.82 7.23 8.48
N LEU A 26 3.80 8.12 8.32
CA LEU A 26 5.21 7.77 8.46
C LEU A 26 5.55 7.31 9.88
N ILE A 27 4.83 7.82 10.89
CA ILE A 27 5.01 7.44 12.30
C ILE A 27 4.64 5.97 12.50
N ASP A 28 3.41 5.57 12.11
CA ASP A 28 2.96 4.17 12.16
C ASP A 28 3.92 3.21 11.44
N ALA A 29 4.43 3.64 10.27
CA ALA A 29 5.41 2.87 9.52
C ALA A 29 6.72 2.71 10.30
N LYS A 30 7.24 3.77 10.91
CA LYS A 30 8.48 3.73 11.72
C LYS A 30 8.33 2.91 13.00
N GLU A 31 7.21 3.02 13.70
CA GLU A 31 6.95 2.19 14.89
C GLU A 31 6.91 0.71 14.50
N SER A 32 6.31 0.37 13.37
CA SER A 32 6.32 -0.99 12.83
C SER A 32 7.73 -1.45 12.45
N ILE A 33 8.59 -0.57 11.91
CA ILE A 33 10.00 -0.89 11.64
C ILE A 33 10.72 -1.21 12.94
N ALA A 34 10.58 -0.37 13.96
CA ALA A 34 11.22 -0.58 15.27
C ALA A 34 10.78 -1.93 15.86
N TYR A 35 9.47 -2.21 15.85
CA TYR A 35 8.93 -3.47 16.32
C TYR A 35 9.49 -4.68 15.54
N LEU A 36 9.58 -4.59 14.21
CA LEU A 36 10.12 -5.66 13.37
C LEU A 36 11.63 -5.86 13.56
N GLN A 37 12.38 -4.79 13.77
CA GLN A 37 13.80 -4.83 14.09
C GLN A 37 14.04 -5.53 15.42
N GLU A 38 13.24 -5.22 16.44
CA GLU A 38 13.33 -5.83 17.77
C GLU A 38 12.86 -7.28 17.81
N ASN A 39 11.75 -7.62 17.14
CA ASN A 39 11.11 -8.93 17.28
C ASN A 39 11.59 -9.96 16.26
N LYS A 40 11.96 -9.54 15.05
CA LYS A 40 12.24 -10.46 13.94
C LYS A 40 13.69 -10.42 13.45
N PHE A 41 14.57 -9.67 14.12
CA PHE A 41 15.97 -9.48 13.70
C PHE A 41 16.09 -8.99 12.24
N VAL A 42 15.05 -8.36 11.69
CA VAL A 42 15.07 -7.83 10.33
C VAL A 42 15.78 -6.49 10.37
N LYS A 43 17.04 -6.48 9.94
CA LYS A 43 17.84 -5.26 9.83
C LYS A 43 17.51 -4.54 8.51
N ASP A 44 17.73 -3.23 8.49
CA ASP A 44 17.62 -2.41 7.27
C ASP A 44 16.21 -2.25 6.65
N LEU A 45 15.16 -2.29 7.46
CA LEU A 45 13.83 -1.86 7.05
C LEU A 45 13.74 -0.33 6.94
N THR A 46 13.13 0.15 5.86
CA THR A 46 12.88 1.57 5.59
C THR A 46 11.43 1.80 5.17
N ALA A 47 10.89 2.94 5.58
CA ALA A 47 9.55 3.36 5.19
C ALA A 47 9.63 4.27 3.95
N TYR A 48 8.85 3.97 2.92
CA TYR A 48 8.73 4.80 1.73
C TYR A 48 7.26 5.08 1.40
N LYS A 49 6.97 6.27 0.88
CA LYS A 49 5.64 6.59 0.38
C LYS A 49 5.50 6.03 -1.03
N CYS A 50 4.52 5.16 -1.26
CA CYS A 50 4.27 4.64 -2.59
C CYS A 50 3.52 5.65 -3.45
N SER A 51 3.99 5.82 -4.67
CA SER A 51 3.40 6.70 -5.68
C SER A 51 2.12 6.13 -6.32
N VAL A 52 1.85 4.83 -6.15
CA VAL A 52 0.68 4.16 -6.75
C VAL A 52 -0.53 4.20 -5.82
N CYS A 53 -0.35 3.88 -4.54
CA CYS A 53 -1.45 3.84 -3.57
C CYS A 53 -1.53 5.08 -2.68
N GLY A 54 -0.45 5.88 -2.60
CA GLY A 54 -0.37 7.07 -1.74
C GLY A 54 -0.06 6.78 -0.27
N PHE A 55 0.00 5.51 0.14
CA PHE A 55 0.29 5.07 1.50
C PHE A 55 1.78 4.82 1.74
N TRP A 56 2.15 4.71 3.01
CA TRP A 56 3.50 4.32 3.44
C TRP A 56 3.66 2.81 3.42
N HIS A 57 4.79 2.34 2.91
CA HIS A 57 5.15 0.94 2.85
C HIS A 57 6.51 0.70 3.44
N LEU A 58 6.71 -0.52 3.90
CA LEU A 58 7.98 -1.01 4.41
C LEU A 58 8.73 -1.72 3.29
N THR A 59 10.01 -1.42 3.14
CA THR A 59 10.92 -2.15 2.28
C THR A 59 12.20 -2.45 3.04
N SER A 60 12.72 -3.67 2.88
CA SER A 60 14.12 -3.90 3.22
C SER A 60 14.99 -3.19 2.20
N LYS A 61 16.07 -2.57 2.65
CA LYS A 61 17.19 -2.17 1.80
C LYS A 61 18.06 -3.37 1.47
#